data_AF-A0AAN4ZGN2-F1
#
_entry.id   AF-A0AAN4ZGN2-F1
#
_cell.length_a   1.000
_cell.length_b   1.000
_cell.length_c   1.000
_cell.angle_alpha   90.00
_cell.angle_beta   90.00
_cell.angle_gamma   90.00
#
_symmetry.space_group_name_H-M   'P 1'
#
loop_
_entity.id
_entity.type
_entity.pdbx_description
1 polymer ?
#
loop_
_entity_poly.entity_id
_entity_poly.type
_entity_poly.pdbx_seq_one_letter_code
_entity_poly.pdbx_strand_id
1 'polypeptide(L)'
;MGNVTTELVINATSYFKMASGGSQLDAGELPIVFYEDPTGQMHSCSIDDVHSWLRDGYFTSKTKFILAPREADATNGEWRVWTLGELIARNGRSMPFLMRYEDETKKEVKTMNELSEEMADLTRRQCELSKSMRSL
;
A
#
# COMPACT_ATOMS: atom_id res chain seq x y z
N MET A 1 -42.90 -16.73 17.23
CA MET A 1 -41.87 -16.75 18.30
C MET A 1 -40.55 -16.46 17.63
N GLY A 2 -40.06 -15.23 17.82
CA GLY A 2 -39.00 -14.64 17.02
C GLY A 2 -37.61 -15.10 17.45
N ASN A 3 -36.75 -15.36 16.47
CA ASN A 3 -35.33 -15.54 16.69
C ASN A 3 -34.65 -14.17 16.61
N VAL A 4 -33.86 -13.91 17.65
CA VAL A 4 -33.04 -12.73 17.87
C VAL A 4 -31.88 -12.74 16.88
N THR A 5 -31.90 -11.83 15.91
CA THR A 5 -30.75 -11.56 15.05
C THR A 5 -29.84 -10.60 15.81
N THR A 6 -28.65 -11.09 16.20
CA THR A 6 -27.55 -10.24 16.67
C THR A 6 -27.18 -9.25 15.57
N GLU A 7 -27.67 -8.01 15.69
CA GLU A 7 -27.20 -6.87 14.91
C GLU A 7 -25.79 -6.51 15.39
N LEU A 8 -24.78 -6.99 14.65
CA LEU A 8 -23.44 -6.45 14.73
C LEU A 8 -23.43 -5.11 13.99
N VAL A 9 -23.82 -4.05 14.68
CA VAL A 9 -23.69 -2.67 14.20
C VAL A 9 -22.19 -2.35 14.13
N ILE A 10 -21.58 -2.58 12.97
CA ILE A 10 -20.24 -2.07 12.70
C ILE A 10 -20.38 -0.59 12.40
N ASN A 11 -20.13 0.20 13.43
CA ASN A 11 -20.08 1.65 13.43
C ASN A 11 -19.12 2.14 12.32
N ALA A 12 -19.67 2.64 11.22
CA ALA A 12 -18.96 3.11 10.03
C ALA A 12 -18.36 4.51 10.22
N THR A 13 -17.79 4.81 11.38
CA THR A 13 -17.27 6.15 11.67
C THR A 13 -16.03 6.05 12.54
N SER A 14 -14.90 5.64 11.95
CA SER A 14 -13.53 5.94 12.43
C SER A 14 -12.47 5.24 11.57
N TYR A 15 -12.16 5.75 10.37
CA TYR A 15 -10.97 5.29 9.63
C TYR A 15 -10.17 6.42 8.96
N PHE A 16 -10.17 7.61 9.55
CA PHE A 16 -9.27 8.71 9.15
C PHE A 16 -8.19 9.03 10.19
N LYS A 17 -7.83 8.06 11.05
CA LYS A 17 -6.84 8.32 12.11
C LYS A 17 -6.03 7.10 12.54
N MET A 18 -5.36 6.45 11.59
CA MET A 18 -4.21 5.57 11.88
C MET A 18 -3.09 5.75 10.85
N ALA A 19 -2.65 6.99 10.71
CA ALA A 19 -1.31 7.33 10.22
C ALA A 19 -0.79 8.49 11.11
N SER A 20 -0.69 8.24 12.42
CA SER A 20 0.04 9.13 13.33
C SER A 20 1.54 8.94 13.08
N GLY A 21 2.02 9.59 12.02
CA GLY A 21 3.40 9.53 11.56
C GLY A 21 3.55 10.22 10.19
N GLY A 22 3.13 11.48 10.10
CA GLY A 22 3.55 12.43 9.06
C GLY A 22 3.42 12.01 7.60
N SER A 23 2.21 12.11 7.05
CA SER A 23 1.92 12.89 5.83
C SER A 23 0.42 12.77 5.56
N GLN A 24 -0.24 13.92 5.59
CA GLN A 24 -1.63 14.08 5.20
C GLN A 24 -1.68 13.82 3.69
N LEU A 25 -2.02 12.58 3.29
CA LEU A 25 -2.29 12.28 1.89
C LEU A 25 -3.50 13.13 1.49
N ASP A 26 -3.24 14.12 0.63
CA ASP A 26 -4.25 15.04 0.14
C ASP A 26 -5.36 14.23 -0.55
N ALA A 27 -6.62 14.61 -0.32
CA ALA A 27 -7.78 13.95 -0.92
C ALA A 27 -7.80 14.00 -2.47
N GLY A 28 -6.78 14.59 -3.09
CA GLY A 28 -6.55 14.63 -4.54
C GLY A 28 -5.76 13.45 -5.13
N GLU A 29 -5.11 12.62 -4.31
CA GLU A 29 -4.09 11.65 -4.79
C GLU A 29 -4.55 10.18 -4.88
N LEU A 30 -5.84 9.89 -4.75
CA LEU A 30 -6.30 8.50 -4.78
C LEU A 30 -6.11 7.89 -6.19
N PRO A 31 -5.48 6.70 -6.32
CA PRO A 31 -5.28 6.05 -7.61
C PRO A 31 -6.61 5.74 -8.33
N ILE A 32 -6.57 5.76 -9.66
CA ILE A 32 -7.67 5.29 -10.51
C ILE A 32 -7.52 3.78 -10.66
N VAL A 33 -8.60 3.05 -10.41
CA VAL A 33 -8.64 1.59 -10.55
C VAL A 33 -9.31 1.23 -11.86
N PHE A 34 -8.62 0.48 -12.71
CA PHE A 34 -9.24 -0.16 -13.86
C PHE A 34 -9.51 -1.61 -13.55
N TYR A 35 -10.66 -2.13 -13.97
CA TYR A 35 -11.01 -3.55 -13.84
C TYR A 35 -11.46 -4.13 -15.17
N GLU A 36 -11.22 -5.42 -15.37
CA GLU A 36 -11.69 -6.18 -16.53
C GLU A 36 -13.07 -6.77 -16.23
N ASP A 37 -14.06 -6.45 -17.07
CA ASP A 37 -15.39 -7.02 -16.99
C ASP A 37 -15.44 -8.45 -17.59
N PRO A 38 -16.56 -9.19 -17.47
CA PRO A 38 -16.70 -10.53 -18.03
C PRO A 38 -16.59 -10.60 -19.57
N THR A 39 -16.72 -9.46 -20.27
CA THR A 39 -16.56 -9.37 -21.72
C THR A 39 -15.11 -9.13 -22.13
N GLY A 40 -14.21 -8.92 -21.17
CA GLY A 40 -12.80 -8.60 -21.38
C GLY A 40 -12.55 -7.11 -21.62
N GLN A 41 -13.54 -6.24 -21.37
CA GLN A 41 -13.39 -4.81 -21.52
C GLN A 41 -12.88 -4.18 -20.20
N MET A 42 -11.94 -3.23 -20.34
CA MET A 42 -11.41 -2.49 -19.20
C MET A 42 -12.26 -1.25 -18.92
N HIS A 43 -12.65 -1.07 -17.66
CA HIS A 43 -13.41 0.08 -17.18
C HIS A 43 -12.69 0.75 -16.01
N SER A 44 -12.74 2.08 -15.93
CA SER A 44 -12.21 2.83 -14.80
C SER A 44 -13.28 3.07 -13.73
N CYS A 45 -12.85 3.12 -12.48
CA CYS A 45 -13.69 3.43 -11.33
C CYS A 45 -12.86 4.05 -10.20
N SER A 46 -13.55 4.64 -9.23
CA SER A 46 -12.90 5.12 -8.00
C SER A 46 -12.54 3.96 -7.07
N ILE A 47 -11.62 4.21 -6.13
CA ILE A 47 -11.29 3.25 -5.07
C ILE A 47 -12.50 2.91 -4.21
N ASP A 48 -13.34 3.90 -3.91
CA ASP A 48 -14.52 3.69 -3.07
C ASP A 48 -15.54 2.79 -3.75
N ASP A 49 -15.76 2.98 -5.05
CA ASP A 49 -16.68 2.16 -5.84
C ASP A 49 -16.19 0.71 -5.90
N VAL A 50 -14.91 0.50 -6.25
CA VAL A 50 -14.36 -0.86 -6.37
C VAL A 50 -14.34 -1.57 -5.03
N HIS A 51 -14.13 -0.86 -3.92
CA HIS A 51 -14.25 -1.44 -2.59
C HIS A 51 -15.69 -1.80 -2.23
N SER A 52 -16.67 -0.98 -2.63
CA SER A 52 -18.08 -1.33 -2.44
C SER A 52 -18.42 -2.60 -3.20
N TRP A 53 -18.10 -2.66 -4.50
CA TRP A 53 -18.35 -3.82 -5.34
C TRP A 53 -17.62 -5.08 -4.86
N LEU A 54 -16.41 -4.93 -4.30
CA LEU A 54 -15.70 -6.04 -3.68
C LEU A 54 -16.45 -6.58 -2.45
N ARG A 55 -17.00 -5.71 -1.59
CA ARG A 55 -17.82 -6.14 -0.45
C ARG A 55 -19.10 -6.83 -0.89
N ASP A 56 -19.70 -6.35 -1.97
CA ASP A 56 -20.93 -6.89 -2.53
C ASP A 56 -20.72 -8.18 -3.36
N GLY A 57 -19.46 -8.59 -3.56
CA GLY A 57 -19.12 -9.88 -4.19
C GLY A 57 -19.11 -9.87 -5.72
N TYR A 58 -18.96 -8.70 -6.35
CA TYR A 58 -18.93 -8.55 -7.82
C TYR A 58 -17.72 -9.19 -8.48
N PHE A 59 -16.64 -9.40 -7.74
CA PHE A 59 -15.35 -9.82 -8.28
C PHE A 59 -14.96 -11.23 -7.85
N THR A 60 -14.25 -11.92 -8.74
CA THR A 60 -13.65 -13.22 -8.46
C THR A 60 -12.16 -13.05 -8.17
N SER A 61 -11.52 -14.06 -7.58
CA SER A 61 -10.07 -14.04 -7.35
C SER A 61 -9.24 -13.88 -8.64
N LYS A 62 -9.83 -14.17 -9.80
CA LYS A 62 -9.21 -14.07 -11.13
C LYS A 62 -9.48 -12.75 -11.85
N THR A 63 -10.38 -11.92 -11.33
CA THR A 63 -10.69 -10.61 -11.92
C THR A 63 -9.41 -9.78 -11.97
N LYS A 64 -9.15 -9.17 -13.13
CA LYS A 64 -7.93 -8.39 -13.37
C LYS A 64 -8.16 -6.92 -13.08
N PHE A 65 -7.12 -6.28 -12.55
CA PHE A 65 -7.10 -4.90 -12.13
C PHE A 65 -5.80 -4.23 -12.56
N ILE A 66 -5.90 -2.93 -12.81
CA ILE A 66 -4.76 -2.04 -12.99
C ILE A 66 -4.91 -0.89 -12.00
N LEU A 67 -3.85 -0.64 -11.22
CA LEU A 67 -3.76 0.50 -10.31
C LEU A 67 -2.87 1.55 -10.97
N ALA A 68 -3.46 2.68 -11.35
CA ALA A 68 -2.73 3.78 -11.96
C ALA A 68 -2.80 5.04 -11.06
N PRO A 69 -1.74 5.86 -11.00
CA PRO A 69 -1.81 7.20 -10.45
C PRO A 69 -2.89 8.00 -11.17
N ARG A 70 -3.57 8.92 -10.48
CA ARG A 70 -4.62 9.74 -11.08
C ARG A 70 -4.16 10.56 -12.30
N GLU A 71 -2.91 10.99 -12.28
CA GLU A 71 -2.28 11.79 -13.34
C GLU A 71 -1.62 10.95 -14.43
N ALA A 72 -1.71 9.62 -14.35
CA ALA A 72 -1.13 8.75 -15.35
C ALA A 72 -1.88 8.86 -16.68
N ASP A 73 -1.11 9.10 -17.74
CA ASP A 73 -1.61 8.99 -19.09
C ASP A 73 -1.91 7.51 -19.39
N ALA A 74 -3.19 7.17 -19.54
CA ALA A 74 -3.67 5.80 -19.71
C ALA A 74 -3.09 5.12 -20.97
N THR A 75 -2.47 5.89 -21.86
CA THR A 75 -1.90 5.49 -23.15
C THR A 75 -0.40 5.19 -23.12
N ASN A 76 0.34 5.62 -22.09
CA ASN A 76 1.81 5.60 -22.08
C ASN A 76 2.45 4.87 -20.90
N GLY A 77 1.67 4.26 -20.01
CA GLY A 77 2.21 3.44 -18.93
C GLY A 77 2.11 1.95 -19.24
N GLU A 78 3.23 1.23 -19.16
CA GLU A 78 3.22 -0.22 -18.95
C GLU A 78 2.72 -0.51 -17.53
N TRP A 79 1.42 -0.38 -17.31
CA TRP A 79 0.83 -0.62 -16.01
C TRP A 79 0.71 -2.11 -15.76
N ARG A 80 1.19 -2.54 -14.59
CA ARG A 80 1.09 -3.93 -14.19
C ARG A 80 -0.36 -4.33 -13.97
N VAL A 81 -0.74 -5.46 -14.58
CA VAL A 81 -2.02 -6.12 -14.35
C VAL A 81 -1.91 -7.04 -13.14
N TRP A 82 -2.88 -6.94 -12.24
CA TRP A 82 -2.98 -7.75 -11.02
C TRP A 82 -4.31 -8.47 -10.98
N THR A 83 -4.33 -9.71 -10.52
CA THR A 83 -5.58 -10.38 -10.13
C THR A 83 -6.00 -9.96 -8.73
N LEU A 84 -7.30 -10.06 -8.42
CA LEU A 84 -7.78 -9.80 -7.06
C LEU A 84 -7.08 -10.69 -6.02
N GLY A 85 -6.81 -11.95 -6.37
CA GLY A 85 -6.09 -12.87 -5.49
C GLY A 85 -4.68 -12.37 -5.15
N GLU A 86 -3.96 -11.83 -6.14
CA GLU A 86 -2.62 -11.26 -5.92
C GLU A 86 -2.67 -9.98 -5.09
N LEU A 87 -3.66 -9.11 -5.34
CA LEU A 87 -3.85 -7.89 -4.54
C LEU A 87 -4.16 -8.20 -3.07
N ILE A 88 -5.04 -9.17 -2.82
CA ILE A 88 -5.34 -9.63 -1.46
C ILE A 88 -4.13 -10.28 -0.80
N ALA A 89 -3.36 -11.08 -1.54
CA ALA A 89 -2.13 -11.68 -1.02
C ALA A 89 -1.08 -10.63 -0.64
N ARG A 90 -0.97 -9.55 -1.42
CA ARG A 90 -0.01 -8.47 -1.22
C ARG A 90 -0.41 -7.52 -0.09
N ASN A 91 -1.66 -7.02 -0.12
CA ASN A 91 -2.12 -5.92 0.72
C ASN A 91 -3.08 -6.35 1.83
N GLY A 92 -3.57 -7.59 1.81
CA GLY A 92 -4.60 -8.09 2.70
C GLY A 92 -6.01 -7.85 2.18
N ARG A 93 -6.97 -8.60 2.73
CA ARG A 93 -8.38 -8.59 2.28
C ARG A 93 -9.11 -7.28 2.59
N SER A 94 -8.67 -6.55 3.62
CA SER A 94 -9.28 -5.27 4.01
C SER A 94 -9.00 -4.15 3.02
N MET A 95 -7.80 -4.13 2.41
CA MET A 95 -7.31 -3.02 1.58
C MET A 95 -6.58 -3.49 0.30
N PRO A 96 -7.19 -4.33 -0.56
CA PRO A 96 -6.48 -4.91 -1.72
C PRO A 96 -5.98 -3.87 -2.72
N PHE A 97 -6.67 -2.74 -2.90
CA PHE A 97 -6.36 -1.73 -3.92
C PHE A 97 -5.36 -0.65 -3.44
N LEU A 98 -4.70 -0.87 -2.30
CA LEU A 98 -3.66 0.04 -1.81
C LEU A 98 -2.46 0.04 -2.76
N MET A 99 -2.22 1.17 -3.40
CA MET A 99 -1.02 1.37 -4.21
C MET A 99 0.17 1.59 -3.28
N ARG A 100 0.96 0.55 -3.02
CA ARG A 100 2.27 0.72 -2.38
C ARG A 100 3.28 1.07 -3.47
N TYR A 101 3.87 2.26 -3.40
CA TYR A 101 5.02 2.60 -4.22
C TYR A 101 6.14 1.61 -3.88
N GLU A 102 6.39 0.64 -4.75
CA GLU A 102 7.47 -0.35 -4.57
C GLU A 102 8.85 0.32 -4.45
N ASP A 103 8.95 1.58 -4.89
CA ASP A 103 10.15 2.40 -4.83
C ASP A 103 10.45 2.97 -3.44
N GLU A 104 9.43 3.24 -2.61
CA GLU A 104 9.66 3.78 -1.26
C GLU A 104 10.28 2.73 -0.35
N THR A 105 9.82 1.48 -0.44
CA THR A 105 10.36 0.38 0.37
C THR A 105 11.81 0.05 -0.05
N LYS A 106 12.14 0.17 -1.34
CA LYS A 106 13.52 -0.01 -1.82
C LYS A 106 14.42 1.16 -1.41
N LYS A 107 13.92 2.39 -1.42
CA LYS A 107 14.66 3.57 -0.94
C LYS A 107 14.90 3.49 0.56
N GLU A 108 13.90 3.14 1.37
CA GLU A 108 14.05 2.98 2.83
C GLU A 108 15.04 1.88 3.21
N VAL A 109 14.99 0.72 2.53
CA VAL A 109 15.96 -0.36 2.79
C VAL A 109 17.37 0.05 2.38
N LYS A 110 17.52 0.79 1.28
CA LYS A 110 18.83 1.30 0.84
C LYS A 110 19.39 2.34 1.81
N THR A 111 18.58 3.33 2.22
CA THR A 111 19.01 4.36 3.18
C THR A 111 19.33 3.78 4.55
N MET A 112 18.58 2.76 4.99
CA MET A 112 18.85 2.07 6.25
C MET A 112 20.17 1.28 6.21
N ASN A 113 20.50 0.65 5.08
CA ASN A 113 21.78 -0.03 4.90
C ASN A 113 22.95 0.97 4.89
N GLU A 114 22.81 2.09 4.18
CA GLU A 114 23.81 3.17 4.14
C GLU A 114 24.06 3.75 5.55
N LEU A 115 23.00 4.03 6.31
CA LEU A 115 23.12 4.48 7.71
C LEU A 115 23.81 3.44 8.61
N SER A 116 23.51 2.15 8.40
CA SER A 116 24.11 1.08 9.19
C SER A 116 25.61 0.96 8.93
N GLU A 117 26.06 1.16 7.69
CA GLU A 117 27.47 1.17 7.34
C GLU A 117 28.20 2.38 7.97
N GLU A 118 27.61 3.58 7.91
CA GLU A 118 28.19 4.78 8.53
C GLU A 118 28.33 4.64 10.06
N MET A 119 27.34 4.07 10.73
CA MET A 119 27.38 3.79 12.17
C MET A 119 28.50 2.81 12.55
N ALA A 120 28.70 1.76 11.74
CA ALA A 120 29.79 0.80 11.96
C ALA A 120 31.16 1.48 11.81
N ASP A 121 31.31 2.34 10.81
CA ASP A 121 32.56 3.06 10.55
C ASP A 121 32.87 4.11 11.62
N LEU A 122 31.85 4.84 12.11
CA LEU A 122 31.97 5.74 13.26
C LEU A 122 32.37 5.00 14.54
N THR A 123 31.76 3.84 14.79
CA THR A 123 32.07 2.99 15.96
C THR A 123 33.52 2.49 15.89
N ARG A 124 34.01 2.11 14.71
CA ARG A 124 35.43 1.72 14.50
C ARG A 124 36.36 2.87 14.85
N ARG A 125 36.11 4.07 14.31
CA ARG A 125 36.93 5.26 14.58
C ARG A 125 36.92 5.65 16.06
N GLN A 126 35.76 5.57 16.73
CA GLN A 126 35.66 5.82 18.16
C GLN A 126 36.50 4.81 18.97
N CYS A 127 36.49 3.53 18.58
CA CYS A 127 37.30 2.51 19.22
C CYS A 127 38.81 2.80 19.06
N GLU A 128 39.24 3.15 17.85
CA GLU A 128 40.64 3.51 17.55
C GLU A 128 41.10 4.75 18.34
N LEU A 129 40.29 5.81 18.37
CA LEU A 129 40.55 7.00 19.19
C LEU A 129 40.63 6.65 20.68
N SER A 130 39.70 5.82 21.18
CA SER A 130 39.68 5.42 22.59
C SER A 130 40.89 4.55 22.98
N LYS A 131 41.44 3.78 22.04
CA LYS A 131 42.68 3.01 22.24
C LYS A 131 43.89 3.94 22.30
N SER A 132 43.99 4.87 21.34
CA SER A 132 45.08 5.86 21.30
C SER A 132 45.09 6.79 22.52
N MET A 133 43.91 7.16 23.05
CA MET A 133 43.80 7.97 24.26
C MET A 133 44.13 7.22 25.56
N ARG A 134 44.05 5.88 25.58
CA ARG A 134 44.42 5.07 26.76
C ARG A 134 45.88 4.64 26.76
N SER A 135 46.59 4.81 25.64
CA SER A 135 48.02 4.54 25.50
C SER A 135 48.92 5.75 25.78
N LEU A 136 48.34 6.88 26.20
CA LEU A 136 49.00 8.07 26.75
C LEU A 136 48.83 8.09 28.27
#